data_AF-A0A2N1I013-F1
#
_entry.id   AF-A0A2N1I013-F1
#
_cell.length_a   1.000
_cell.length_b   1.000
_cell.length_c   1.000
_cell.angle_alpha   90.00
_cell.angle_beta   90.00
_cell.angle_gamma   90.00
#
_symmetry.space_group_name_H-M   'P 1'
#
loop_
_entity.id
_entity.type
_entity.pdbx_description
1 polymer ?
#
loop_
_entity_poly.entity_id
_entity_poly.type
_entity_poly.pdbx_seq_one_letter_code
_entity_poly.pdbx_strand_id
1 'polypeptide(L)'
;MQKKFFVPVFLFFLVCVSFPVLSEDSPLMKHCESIHLRSSEGWWVSIYDDGSGAYGFGEGLARIKVVKNTFSYERVYSVFATAIYSALENTEEPHMAISCSTGTARFNVEHTIAQDQQLLTELFRLAIENAHPPMNRFETRSHYHVESFLEDNPWNISPPILINKANLAGAKTRN
;
A
#
# COMPACT_ATOMS: atom_id res chain seq x y z
N MET A 1 22.67 -61.88 10.64
CA MET A 1 22.73 -60.97 9.47
C MET A 1 21.32 -60.53 9.13
N GLN A 2 20.95 -59.27 9.39
CA GLN A 2 20.07 -58.54 8.49
C GLN A 2 20.20 -57.04 8.75
N LYS A 3 20.42 -56.33 7.66
CA LYS A 3 20.88 -54.96 7.56
C LYS A 3 19.68 -54.00 7.64
N LYS A 4 19.88 -52.93 8.39
CA LYS A 4 19.67 -51.52 7.98
C LYS A 4 18.35 -51.21 7.25
N PHE A 5 17.31 -50.81 7.97
CA PHE A 5 16.26 -49.93 7.43
C PHE A 5 15.60 -49.13 8.57
N PHE A 6 16.36 -48.27 9.25
CA PHE A 6 15.79 -47.31 10.22
C PHE A 6 16.43 -45.91 10.15
N VAL A 7 17.16 -45.65 9.07
CA VAL A 7 17.80 -44.37 8.80
C VAL A 7 16.98 -43.47 7.86
N PRO A 8 16.20 -43.96 6.87
CA PRO A 8 15.59 -43.06 5.89
C PRO A 8 14.40 -42.25 6.46
N VAL A 9 13.65 -42.80 7.43
CA VAL A 9 12.50 -42.10 8.03
C VAL A 9 12.95 -41.00 8.99
N PHE A 10 13.99 -41.25 9.78
CA PHE A 10 14.51 -40.27 10.73
C PHE A 10 15.19 -39.08 10.01
N LEU A 11 15.86 -39.34 8.88
CA LEU A 11 16.41 -38.28 8.02
C LEU A 11 15.30 -37.45 7.35
N PHE A 12 14.21 -38.07 6.91
CA PHE A 12 13.08 -37.34 6.31
C PHE A 12 12.38 -36.44 7.34
N PHE A 13 12.20 -36.94 8.57
CA PHE A 13 11.63 -36.17 9.67
C PHE A 13 12.53 -34.97 10.04
N LEU A 14 13.85 -35.16 10.06
CA LEU A 14 14.80 -34.07 10.28
C LEU A 14 14.75 -33.02 9.18
N VAL A 15 14.62 -33.40 7.90
CA VAL A 15 14.47 -32.43 6.79
C VAL A 15 13.16 -31.64 6.92
N CYS A 16 12.05 -32.25 7.34
CA CYS A 16 10.79 -31.53 7.57
C CYS A 16 10.82 -30.57 8.76
N VAL A 17 11.63 -30.85 9.80
CA VAL A 17 11.79 -29.97 10.98
C VAL A 17 12.91 -28.94 10.77
N SER A 18 13.83 -29.18 9.83
CA SER A 18 14.94 -28.29 9.48
C SER A 18 14.76 -27.53 8.17
N PHE A 19 13.60 -27.63 7.52
CA PHE A 19 13.11 -26.46 6.80
C PHE A 19 13.01 -25.36 7.87
N PRO A 20 13.84 -24.31 7.79
CA PRO A 20 13.48 -23.13 8.51
C PRO A 20 12.07 -22.85 8.00
N VAL A 21 11.14 -22.62 8.92
CA VAL A 21 10.21 -21.52 8.72
C VAL A 21 11.13 -20.36 8.38
N LEU A 22 11.45 -20.23 7.08
CA LEU A 22 11.76 -18.98 6.44
C LEU A 22 10.49 -18.23 6.76
N SER A 23 10.51 -17.59 7.93
CA SER A 23 9.91 -16.31 8.11
C SER A 23 10.27 -15.60 6.83
N GLU A 24 9.35 -15.60 5.86
CA GLU A 24 9.39 -14.67 4.76
C GLU A 24 9.65 -13.35 5.48
N ASP A 25 10.85 -12.80 5.26
CA ASP A 25 11.13 -11.45 5.66
C ASP A 25 9.90 -10.67 5.24
N SER A 26 9.19 -10.10 6.23
CA SER A 26 7.91 -9.41 6.04
C SER A 26 8.00 -8.64 4.73
N PRO A 27 6.99 -8.67 3.85
CA PRO A 27 7.12 -8.11 2.52
C PRO A 27 7.49 -6.63 2.64
N LEU A 28 8.79 -6.36 2.64
CA LEU A 28 9.33 -5.05 2.44
C LEU A 28 8.84 -4.76 1.04
N MET A 29 7.95 -3.78 0.91
CA MET A 29 7.67 -3.19 -0.39
C MET A 29 9.06 -2.99 -1.01
N LYS A 30 9.35 -3.68 -2.11
CA LYS A 30 10.60 -3.44 -2.83
C LYS A 30 10.44 -2.08 -3.51
N HIS A 31 11.53 -1.37 -3.77
CA HIS A 31 11.45 -0.13 -4.53
C HIS A 31 10.65 -0.37 -5.83
N CYS A 32 9.52 0.31 -5.98
CA CYS A 32 8.56 0.13 -7.08
C CYS A 32 8.84 1.16 -8.18
N GLU A 33 8.44 0.86 -9.41
CA GLU A 33 8.39 1.87 -10.48
C GLU A 33 7.13 2.74 -10.37
N SER A 34 6.06 2.15 -9.84
CA SER A 34 4.81 2.86 -9.57
C SER A 34 4.10 2.30 -8.35
N ILE A 35 3.57 3.20 -7.54
CA ILE A 35 2.65 2.90 -6.44
C ILE A 35 1.24 3.22 -6.91
N HIS A 36 0.33 2.27 -6.83
CA HIS A 36 -1.09 2.45 -7.09
C HIS A 36 -1.86 2.32 -5.78
N LEU A 37 -2.63 3.34 -5.43
CA LEU A 37 -3.49 3.37 -4.26
C LEU A 37 -4.95 3.40 -4.72
N ARG A 38 -5.80 2.57 -4.11
CA ARG A 38 -7.23 2.52 -4.38
C ARG A 38 -8.03 2.43 -3.07
N SER A 39 -9.01 3.32 -2.88
CA SER A 39 -9.96 3.23 -1.78
C SER A 39 -11.07 2.22 -2.08
N SER A 40 -11.72 1.72 -1.03
CA SER A 40 -12.91 0.85 -1.14
C SER A 40 -14.07 1.54 -1.88
N GLU A 41 -14.17 2.87 -1.77
CA GLU A 41 -15.18 3.72 -2.40
C GLU A 41 -14.91 3.99 -3.89
N GLY A 42 -13.74 3.59 -4.40
CA GLY A 42 -13.41 3.61 -5.83
C GLY A 42 -12.58 4.82 -6.28
N TRP A 43 -12.11 5.68 -5.37
CA TRP A 43 -11.09 6.67 -5.70
C TRP A 43 -9.72 6.00 -5.79
N TRP A 44 -8.90 6.43 -6.74
CA TRP A 44 -7.56 5.88 -6.87
C TRP A 44 -6.56 6.94 -7.33
N VAL A 45 -5.31 6.75 -6.95
CA VAL A 45 -4.15 7.55 -7.37
C VAL A 45 -2.97 6.63 -7.68
N SER A 46 -2.28 6.92 -8.78
CA SER A 46 -1.05 6.25 -9.21
C SER A 46 0.08 7.25 -9.16
N ILE A 47 1.23 6.84 -8.61
CA ILE A 47 2.39 7.68 -8.38
C ILE A 47 3.61 6.98 -8.98
N TYR A 48 4.32 7.66 -9.86
CA TYR A 48 5.54 7.18 -10.51
C TYR A 48 6.79 7.68 -9.78
N ASP A 49 7.93 7.04 -10.04
CA ASP A 49 9.25 7.35 -9.48
C ASP A 49 9.67 8.83 -9.65
N ASP A 50 9.31 9.45 -10.78
CA ASP A 50 9.56 10.85 -11.10
C ASP A 50 8.58 11.84 -10.44
N GLY A 51 7.73 11.36 -9.53
CA GLY A 51 6.71 12.14 -8.83
C GLY A 51 5.54 12.58 -9.70
N SER A 52 5.45 12.14 -10.96
CA SER A 52 4.22 12.25 -11.75
C SER A 52 3.21 11.18 -11.34
N GLY A 53 2.03 11.22 -11.96
CA GLY A 53 1.01 10.26 -11.63
C GLY A 53 -0.24 10.38 -12.46
N ALA A 54 -1.27 9.69 -11.99
CA ALA A 54 -2.62 9.88 -12.46
C ALA A 54 -3.60 9.60 -11.33
N TYR A 55 -4.76 10.22 -11.36
CA TYR A 55 -5.84 9.91 -10.42
C TYR A 55 -7.17 9.76 -11.13
N GLY A 56 -8.12 9.16 -10.43
CA GLY A 56 -9.47 9.09 -10.91
C GLY A 56 -10.43 8.35 -9.97
N PHE A 57 -11.56 7.97 -10.54
CA PHE A 57 -12.66 7.28 -9.87
C PHE A 57 -13.17 6.12 -10.73
N GLY A 58 -13.44 4.97 -10.11
CA GLY A 58 -13.94 3.76 -10.77
C GLY A 58 -12.82 2.91 -11.39
N GLU A 59 -13.13 2.21 -12.50
CA GLU A 59 -12.29 1.15 -13.09
C GLU A 59 -11.02 1.64 -13.84
N GLY A 60 -10.60 2.90 -13.64
CA GLY A 60 -9.32 3.42 -14.16
C GLY A 60 -9.24 3.75 -15.66
N LEU A 61 -10.34 3.55 -16.42
CA LEU A 61 -10.40 3.89 -17.84
C LEU A 61 -10.32 5.40 -18.12
N ALA A 62 -10.81 6.22 -17.20
CA ALA A 62 -10.74 7.68 -17.25
C ALA A 62 -9.80 8.17 -16.16
N ARG A 63 -8.75 8.88 -16.56
CA ARG A 63 -7.69 9.28 -15.64
C ARG A 63 -7.17 10.67 -15.95
N ILE A 64 -6.90 11.41 -14.90
CA ILE A 64 -6.37 12.76 -14.99
C ILE A 64 -4.88 12.67 -14.67
N LYS A 65 -4.05 13.11 -15.60
CA LYS A 65 -2.59 13.06 -15.45
C LYS A 65 -2.13 14.14 -14.50
N VAL A 66 -1.20 13.78 -13.62
CA VAL A 66 -0.51 14.67 -12.68
C VAL A 66 0.89 14.96 -13.20
N VAL A 67 1.33 16.21 -13.10
CA VAL A 67 2.64 16.63 -13.62
C VAL A 67 3.80 16.04 -12.80
N LYS A 68 4.99 15.95 -13.41
CA LYS A 68 6.23 15.47 -12.76
C LYS A 68 6.59 16.31 -11.54
N ASN A 69 7.29 15.71 -10.58
CA ASN A 69 7.71 16.33 -9.31
C ASN A 69 6.55 16.79 -8.40
N THR A 70 5.33 16.31 -8.62
CA THR A 70 4.19 16.62 -7.74
C THR A 70 4.28 15.82 -6.43
N PHE A 71 4.40 14.51 -6.56
CA PHE A 71 4.49 13.62 -5.43
C PHE A 71 5.94 13.42 -5.01
N SER A 72 6.22 13.55 -3.72
CA SER A 72 7.50 13.11 -3.16
C SER A 72 7.49 11.59 -3.05
N TYR A 73 7.90 10.90 -4.13
CA TYR A 73 7.83 9.45 -4.25
C TYR A 73 8.41 8.72 -3.03
N GLU A 74 9.64 9.05 -2.65
CA GLU A 74 10.33 8.45 -1.49
C GLU A 74 9.57 8.64 -0.17
N ARG A 75 8.97 9.81 0.04
CA ARG A 75 8.18 10.10 1.23
C ARG A 75 6.89 9.26 1.24
N VAL A 76 6.18 9.21 0.12
CA VAL A 76 4.94 8.45 -0.01
C VAL A 76 5.21 6.95 0.15
N TYR A 77 6.25 6.45 -0.51
CA TYR A 77 6.74 5.09 -0.37
C TYR A 77 7.04 4.74 1.09
N SER A 78 7.79 5.60 1.81
CA SER A 78 8.12 5.37 3.21
C SER A 78 6.88 5.32 4.11
N VAL A 79 5.85 6.13 3.83
CA VAL A 79 4.58 6.10 4.57
C VAL A 79 3.88 4.76 4.35
N PHE A 80 3.74 4.31 3.10
CA PHE A 80 3.09 3.04 2.80
C PHE A 80 3.86 1.82 3.30
N ALA A 81 5.18 1.79 3.12
CA ALA A 81 6.02 0.73 3.66
C ALA A 81 5.88 0.61 5.18
N THR A 82 5.84 1.76 5.90
CA THR A 82 5.61 1.78 7.35
C THR A 82 4.21 1.26 7.68
N ALA A 83 3.19 1.71 6.96
CA ALA A 83 1.81 1.31 7.19
C ALA A 83 1.63 -0.20 7.01
N ILE A 84 2.15 -0.76 5.91
CA ILE A 84 2.12 -2.21 5.61
C ILE A 84 2.86 -3.01 6.69
N TYR A 85 4.02 -2.53 7.16
CA TYR A 85 4.78 -3.20 8.22
C TYR A 85 4.06 -3.15 9.58
N SER A 86 3.40 -2.02 9.88
CA SER A 86 2.74 -1.79 11.16
C SER A 86 1.34 -2.40 11.24
N ALA A 87 0.72 -2.68 10.10
CA ALA A 87 -0.58 -3.32 10.04
C ALA A 87 -0.44 -4.81 10.43
N LEU A 88 -0.83 -5.14 11.67
CA LEU A 88 -1.61 -6.37 11.87
C LEU A 88 -2.78 -6.26 10.88
N GLU A 89 -2.98 -7.24 10.01
CA GLU A 89 -4.09 -7.31 9.03
C GLU A 89 -5.39 -6.79 9.66
N ASN A 90 -5.65 -5.47 9.56
CA ASN A 90 -6.79 -4.87 10.22
C ASN A 90 -7.90 -4.94 9.19
N THR A 91 -8.69 -6.00 9.29
CA THR A 91 -9.74 -6.38 8.34
C THR A 91 -11.02 -5.57 8.54
N GLU A 92 -11.05 -4.58 9.42
CA GLU A 92 -12.21 -3.72 9.62
C GLU A 92 -12.28 -2.64 8.54
N GLU A 93 -13.43 -2.53 7.87
CA GLU A 93 -13.71 -1.47 6.90
C GLU A 93 -13.71 -0.09 7.58
N PRO A 94 -13.30 0.98 6.87
CA PRO A 94 -12.90 1.03 5.46
C PRO A 94 -11.41 0.66 5.22
N HIS A 95 -11.14 0.06 4.06
CA HIS A 95 -9.81 -0.38 3.64
C HIS A 95 -9.37 0.30 2.33
N MET A 96 -8.05 0.38 2.13
CA MET A 96 -7.44 0.80 0.87
C MET A 96 -6.43 -0.25 0.40
N ALA A 97 -6.37 -0.46 -0.91
CA ALA A 97 -5.44 -1.36 -1.56
C ALA A 97 -4.25 -0.56 -2.11
N ILE A 98 -3.05 -1.03 -1.81
CA ILE A 98 -1.78 -0.49 -2.31
C ILE A 98 -1.14 -1.55 -3.18
N SER A 99 -1.05 -1.30 -4.49
CA SER A 99 -0.37 -2.15 -5.44
C SER A 99 0.98 -1.55 -5.82
N CYS A 100 2.04 -2.33 -5.71
CA CYS A 100 3.39 -1.98 -6.14
C CYS A 100 3.74 -2.74 -7.42
N SER A 101 4.11 -2.01 -8.49
CA SER A 101 4.65 -2.61 -9.72
C SER A 101 6.16 -2.50 -9.76
N THR A 102 6.84 -3.58 -10.10
CA THR A 102 8.28 -3.59 -10.42
C THR A 102 8.45 -4.15 -11.82
N GLY A 103 9.36 -3.61 -12.64
CA GLY A 103 9.56 -4.08 -14.02
C GLY A 103 9.98 -5.55 -14.15
N THR A 104 10.39 -6.18 -13.03
CA THR A 104 10.73 -7.60 -12.98
C THR A 104 9.60 -8.51 -12.47
N ALA A 105 8.53 -7.97 -11.89
CA ALA A 105 7.45 -8.78 -11.33
C ALA A 105 6.43 -9.13 -12.41
N ARG A 106 6.08 -10.42 -12.51
CA ARG A 106 4.99 -10.90 -13.38
C ARG A 106 3.60 -10.47 -12.88
N PHE A 107 3.50 -10.10 -11.60
CA PHE A 107 2.27 -9.72 -10.92
C PHE A 107 2.54 -8.54 -9.99
N ASN A 108 1.60 -7.61 -9.91
CA ASN A 108 1.65 -6.54 -8.91
C ASN A 108 1.52 -7.15 -7.52
N VAL A 109 2.34 -6.69 -6.57
CA VAL A 109 2.15 -7.05 -5.15
C VAL A 109 1.11 -6.09 -4.60
N GLU A 110 -0.01 -6.62 -4.12
CA GLU A 110 -1.09 -5.83 -3.52
C GLU A 110 -1.15 -6.05 -2.02
N HIS A 111 -1.25 -4.95 -1.27
CA HIS A 111 -1.41 -4.93 0.18
C HIS A 111 -2.69 -4.18 0.53
N THR A 112 -3.56 -4.82 1.31
CA THR A 112 -4.75 -4.17 1.86
C THR A 112 -4.42 -3.64 3.26
N ILE A 113 -4.64 -2.36 3.49
CA ILE A 113 -4.46 -1.73 4.80
C ILE A 113 -5.71 -0.91 5.17
N ALA A 114 -5.84 -0.56 6.45
CA ALA A 114 -6.89 0.35 6.91
C ALA A 114 -6.80 1.68 6.13
N GLN A 115 -7.96 2.22 5.75
CA GLN A 115 -8.03 3.45 4.98
C GLN A 115 -7.58 4.64 5.83
N ASP A 116 -6.47 5.27 5.42
CA ASP A 116 -5.99 6.52 6.01
C ASP A 116 -6.61 7.69 5.24
N GLN A 117 -7.68 8.26 5.81
CA GLN A 117 -8.42 9.34 5.19
C GLN A 117 -7.55 10.59 5.02
N GLN A 118 -6.69 10.92 5.99
CA GLN A 118 -5.82 12.08 5.92
C GLN A 118 -4.82 11.92 4.76
N LEU A 119 -4.18 10.75 4.65
CA LEU A 119 -3.24 10.48 3.58
C LEU A 119 -3.91 10.53 2.20
N LEU A 120 -5.08 9.90 2.04
CA LEU A 120 -5.85 9.94 0.79
C LEU A 120 -6.14 11.39 0.38
N THR A 121 -6.60 12.19 1.34
CA THR A 121 -7.04 13.54 1.05
C THR A 121 -5.84 14.47 0.74
N GLU A 122 -4.71 14.31 1.42
CA GLU A 122 -3.45 14.98 1.07
C GLU A 122 -2.98 14.62 -0.35
N LEU A 123 -3.02 13.34 -0.71
CA LEU A 123 -2.62 12.88 -2.04
C LEU A 123 -3.55 13.42 -3.15
N PHE A 124 -4.87 13.36 -2.97
CA PHE A 124 -5.82 13.87 -3.97
C PHE A 124 -5.77 15.39 -4.09
N ARG A 125 -5.57 16.09 -2.98
CA ARG A 125 -5.38 17.54 -3.01
C ARG A 125 -4.14 17.91 -3.82
N LEU A 126 -2.99 17.29 -3.53
CA LEU A 126 -1.75 17.50 -4.30
C LEU A 126 -1.94 17.15 -5.79
N ALA A 127 -2.66 16.06 -6.07
CA ALA A 127 -2.96 15.61 -7.43
C ALA A 127 -3.78 16.66 -8.21
N ILE A 128 -4.85 17.19 -7.60
CA ILE A 128 -5.73 18.20 -8.23
C ILE A 128 -4.98 19.51 -8.46
N GLU A 129 -4.23 19.99 -7.46
CA GLU A 129 -3.46 21.23 -7.56
C GLU A 129 -2.43 21.20 -8.70
N ASN A 130 -1.99 20.00 -9.11
CA ASN A 130 -0.93 19.79 -10.09
C ASN A 130 -1.38 18.88 -11.26
N ALA A 131 -2.68 18.91 -11.57
CA ALA A 131 -3.27 18.12 -12.65
C ALA A 131 -3.21 18.82 -14.01
N HIS A 132 -3.13 18.04 -15.08
CA HIS A 132 -3.55 18.52 -16.39
C HIS A 132 -5.08 18.68 -16.44
N PRO A 133 -5.61 19.65 -17.21
CA PRO A 133 -7.05 19.79 -17.40
C PRO A 133 -7.67 18.51 -18.00
N PRO A 134 -8.88 18.12 -17.57
CA PRO A 134 -9.62 17.02 -18.17
C PRO A 134 -9.81 17.23 -19.68
N MET A 135 -9.48 16.23 -20.49
CA MET A 135 -9.53 16.32 -21.96
C MET A 135 -10.81 15.72 -22.56
N ASN A 136 -11.59 14.99 -21.78
CA ASN A 136 -12.83 14.35 -22.24
C ASN A 136 -13.88 14.26 -21.13
N ARG A 137 -15.12 13.95 -21.51
CA ARG A 137 -16.28 13.86 -20.59
C ARG A 137 -16.07 12.87 -19.43
N PHE A 138 -15.33 11.80 -19.66
CA PHE A 138 -15.12 10.77 -18.63
C PHE A 138 -14.10 11.25 -17.61
N GLU A 139 -13.03 11.92 -18.05
CA GLU A 139 -12.08 12.60 -17.18
C GLU A 139 -12.76 13.72 -16.40
N THR A 140 -13.63 14.53 -17.02
CA THR A 140 -14.40 15.57 -16.32
C THR A 140 -15.25 14.98 -15.19
N ARG A 141 -15.96 13.88 -15.47
CA ARG A 141 -16.75 13.18 -14.45
C ARG A 141 -15.87 12.64 -13.33
N SER A 142 -14.72 12.05 -13.68
CA SER A 142 -13.76 11.56 -12.70
C SER A 142 -13.21 12.69 -11.83
N HIS A 143 -12.92 13.86 -12.42
CA HIS A 143 -12.44 15.04 -11.72
C HIS A 143 -13.46 15.49 -10.67
N TYR A 144 -14.70 15.66 -11.10
CA TYR A 144 -15.82 16.06 -10.25
C TYR A 144 -16.02 15.13 -9.04
N HIS A 145 -15.92 13.81 -9.23
CA HIS A 145 -16.04 12.86 -8.13
C HIS A 145 -14.90 12.98 -7.10
N VAL A 146 -13.71 13.38 -7.53
CA VAL A 146 -12.58 13.62 -6.62
C VAL A 146 -12.71 14.98 -5.93
N GLU A 147 -13.17 16.01 -6.64
CA GLU A 147 -13.46 17.33 -6.05
C GLU A 147 -14.53 17.22 -4.96
N SER A 148 -15.65 16.54 -5.24
CA SER A 148 -16.72 16.29 -4.24
C SER A 148 -16.18 15.53 -3.02
N PHE A 149 -15.30 14.54 -3.21
CA PHE A 149 -14.63 13.87 -2.09
C PHE A 149 -13.85 14.83 -1.18
N LEU A 150 -13.18 15.84 -1.76
CA LEU A 150 -12.42 16.86 -1.01
C LEU A 150 -13.33 17.88 -0.31
N GLU A 151 -14.48 18.21 -0.90
CA GLU A 151 -15.45 19.17 -0.36
C GLU A 151 -16.30 18.55 0.77
N ASP A 152 -16.75 17.31 0.60
CA ASP A 152 -17.70 16.65 1.51
C ASP A 152 -17.06 16.06 2.77
N ASN A 153 -15.72 15.99 2.85
CA ASN A 153 -14.98 15.44 3.99
C ASN A 153 -14.31 16.56 4.84
N PRO A 154 -14.96 17.09 5.89
CA PRO A 154 -14.35 18.03 6.81
C PRO A 154 -13.39 17.32 7.77
N TRP A 155 -12.23 16.89 7.28
CA TRP A 155 -10.89 16.74 7.90
C TRP A 155 -10.68 16.29 9.37
N ASN A 156 -11.67 15.89 10.15
CA ASN A 156 -11.51 15.86 11.61
C ASN A 156 -11.44 14.48 12.26
N ILE A 157 -11.64 13.37 11.54
CA ILE A 157 -11.50 12.04 12.14
C ILE A 157 -11.00 11.06 11.09
N SER A 158 -9.69 11.02 10.86
CA SER A 158 -9.10 9.71 10.52
C SER A 158 -9.08 8.90 11.81
N PRO A 159 -9.51 7.63 11.86
CA PRO A 159 -9.09 6.77 12.95
C PRO A 159 -7.56 6.83 12.95
N PRO A 160 -6.91 7.31 14.04
CA PRO A 160 -5.46 7.28 14.10
C PRO A 160 -5.05 5.85 13.81
N ILE A 161 -4.07 5.65 12.92
CA ILE A 161 -3.35 4.38 12.85
C ILE A 161 -2.81 4.20 14.27
N LEU A 162 -3.49 3.38 15.05
CA LEU A 162 -3.13 3.10 16.42
C LEU A 162 -1.81 2.34 16.33
N ILE A 163 -0.70 3.08 16.36
CA ILE A 163 0.60 2.52 16.68
C ILE A 163 0.38 1.86 18.02
N ASN A 164 0.25 0.53 18.00
CA ASN A 164 -0.07 -0.26 19.16
C ASN A 164 0.82 0.20 20.31
N LYS A 165 0.20 0.69 21.41
CA LYS A 165 0.89 1.06 22.65
C LYS A 165 1.77 -0.08 23.21
N ALA A 166 1.61 -1.29 22.68
CA ALA A 166 2.50 -2.43 22.94
C ALA A 166 3.98 -2.16 22.59
N ASN A 167 4.29 -1.33 21.59
CA ASN A 167 5.70 -1.05 21.21
C ASN A 167 6.35 0.07 22.03
N LEU A 168 5.58 0.89 22.74
CA LEU A 168 6.12 1.92 23.66
C LEU A 168 6.34 1.38 25.09
N ALA A 169 5.66 0.31 25.47
CA ALA A 169 5.85 -0.34 26.77
C ALA A 169 7.13 -1.22 26.83
N GLY A 170 7.70 -1.61 25.68
CA GLY A 170 8.92 -2.42 25.60
C GLY A 170 10.24 -1.62 25.59
N ALA A 171 10.20 -0.30 25.38
CA ALA A 171 11.39 0.54 25.24
C ALA A 171 11.84 1.23 26.55
N LYS A 172 11.25 0.88 27.71
CA LYS A 172 11.55 1.55 28.98
C LYS A 172 11.89 0.58 30.13
N THR A 173 12.79 -0.37 29.90
CA THR A 173 13.55 -1.07 30.96
C THR A 173 14.90 -1.58 30.43
N ARG A 174 15.76 -0.66 30.01
CA ARG A 174 17.23 -0.84 30.09
C ARG A 174 17.84 0.50 30.45
N ASN A 175 17.99 0.71 31.75
CA ASN A 175 19.13 1.33 32.44
C ASN A 175 18.87 1.24 33.94
#